data_AF-A0A965NV05-F1
#
_entry.id   AF-A0A965NV05-F1
#
_cell.length_a   1.000
_cell.length_b   1.000
_cell.length_c   1.000
_cell.angle_alpha   90.00
_cell.angle_beta   90.00
_cell.angle_gamma   90.00
#
_symmetry.space_group_name_H-M   'P 1'
#
loop_
_entity.id
_entity.type
_entity.pdbx_description
1 polymer ?
#
loop_
_entity_poly.entity_id
_entity_poly.type
_entity_poly.pdbx_seq_one_letter_code
_entity_poly.pdbx_strand_id
1 'polypeptide(L)' 'MARKATKSLEEQGYSKLDAYCIGLYEYFCSLKRAGFAEDIAMFMITEPQAYPHWILPDAIPPEKFGDYEDEDDDY' A
#
# COMPACT_ATOMS: atom_id res chain seq x y z
N MET A 1 -26.22 -4.78 15.63
CA MET A 1 -26.08 -4.79 14.15
C MET A 1 -24.67 -5.29 13.83
N ALA A 2 -24.51 -6.52 13.37
CA ALA A 2 -23.21 -6.97 12.86
C ALA A 2 -22.93 -6.17 11.57
N ARG A 3 -21.81 -5.44 11.50
CA ARG A 3 -21.42 -4.76 10.27
C ARG A 3 -21.17 -5.86 9.23
N LYS A 4 -21.88 -5.80 8.11
CA LYS A 4 -21.59 -6.66 6.95
C LYS A 4 -20.13 -6.41 6.59
N ALA A 5 -19.32 -7.48 6.54
CA ALA A 5 -17.94 -7.37 6.12
C ALA A 5 -17.91 -6.70 4.73
N THR A 6 -17.18 -5.60 4.63
CA THR A 6 -16.93 -4.93 3.36
C THR A 6 -16.12 -5.91 2.52
N LYS A 7 -16.64 -6.26 1.34
CA LYS A 7 -15.91 -7.08 0.38
C LYS A 7 -14.62 -6.37 -0.02
N SER A 8 -13.59 -7.15 -0.36
CA SER A 8 -12.38 -6.55 -0.93
C SER A 8 -12.71 -5.87 -2.28
N LEU A 9 -11.88 -4.92 -2.75
CA LEU A 9 -12.15 -4.22 -4.02
C LEU A 9 -12.04 -5.19 -5.21
N GLU A 10 -11.18 -6.20 -5.12
CA GLU A 10 -11.03 -7.25 -6.12
C GLU A 10 -12.32 -8.10 -6.25
N GLU A 11 -12.97 -8.41 -5.13
CA GLU A 11 -14.26 -9.11 -5.10
C GLU A 11 -15.43 -8.27 -5.68
N GLN A 12 -15.20 -6.97 -5.88
CA GLN A 12 -16.14 -6.04 -6.50
C GLN A 12 -15.85 -5.82 -8.00
N GLY A 13 -14.81 -6.46 -8.54
CA GLY A 13 -14.46 -6.40 -9.96
C GLY A 13 -13.42 -5.34 -10.33
N TYR A 14 -12.82 -4.66 -9.34
CA TYR A 14 -11.70 -3.75 -9.59
C TYR A 14 -10.42 -4.51 -9.89
N SER A 15 -9.58 -3.98 -10.77
CA SER A 15 -8.24 -4.49 -10.95
C SER A 15 -7.38 -4.18 -9.72
N LYS A 16 -6.24 -4.88 -9.57
CA LYS A 16 -5.27 -4.58 -8.51
C LYS A 16 -4.76 -3.14 -8.58
N LEU A 17 -4.60 -2.60 -9.79
CA LEU A 17 -4.18 -1.21 -10.00
C LEU A 17 -5.26 -0.23 -9.53
N ASP A 18 -6.53 -0.51 -9.84
CA ASP A 18 -7.65 0.32 -9.39
C ASP A 18 -7.74 0.34 -7.86
N ALA A 19 -7.63 -0.83 -7.22
CA ALA A 19 -7.66 -0.96 -5.77
C ALA A 19 -6.53 -0.14 -5.10
N TYR A 20 -5.32 -0.20 -5.68
CA TYR A 20 -4.18 0.61 -5.22
C TYR A 20 -4.45 2.11 -5.35
N CYS A 21 -4.91 2.57 -6.52
CA CYS A 21 -5.21 3.98 -6.77
C CYS A 21 -6.32 4.52 -5.86
N ILE A 22 -7.35 3.72 -5.59
CA ILE A 22 -8.44 4.06 -4.65
C ILE A 22 -7.86 4.24 -3.23
N GLY A 23 -7.05 3.29 -2.76
CA GLY A 23 -6.41 3.38 -1.45
C GLY A 23 -5.53 4.62 -1.29
N LEU A 24 -4.72 4.94 -2.31
CA LEU A 24 -3.91 6.17 -2.31
C LEU A 24 -4.76 7.43 -2.21
N TYR A 25 -5.84 7.51 -2.99
CA TYR A 25 -6.72 8.67 -3.00
C TYR A 25 -7.43 8.85 -1.65
N GLU A 26 -7.92 7.78 -1.05
CA GLU A 26 -8.53 7.81 0.28
C GLU A 26 -7.53 8.23 1.36
N TYR A 27 -6.27 7.78 1.26
CA TYR A 27 -5.20 8.20 2.16
C TYR A 27 -4.89 9.69 2.01
N PHE A 28 -4.73 10.18 0.79
CA PHE A 28 -4.56 11.61 0.50
C PHE A 28 -5.70 12.46 1.08
N CYS A 29 -6.97 12.09 0.81
CA CYS A 29 -8.12 12.79 1.36
C CYS A 29 -8.15 12.79 2.90
N SER A 30 -7.71 11.69 3.52
CA SER A 30 -7.64 11.57 4.98
C SER A 30 -6.57 12.49 5.57
N LEU A 31 -5.38 12.59 4.94
CA LEU A 31 -4.33 13.53 5.32
C LEU A 31 -4.81 14.98 5.20
N LYS A 32 -5.50 15.32 4.09
CA LYS A 32 -6.09 16.67 3.91
C LYS A 32 -7.12 17.00 4.99
N ARG A 33 -7.99 16.04 5.35
CA ARG A 33 -8.97 16.20 6.45
C ARG A 33 -8.32 16.33 7.83
N ALA A 34 -7.14 15.74 8.03
CA ALA A 34 -6.36 15.87 9.24
C ALA A 34 -5.58 17.21 9.34
N GLY A 35 -5.64 18.05 8.29
CA GLY A 35 -5.04 19.38 8.29
C GLY A 35 -3.62 19.46 7.72
N PHE A 36 -3.13 18.40 7.07
CA PHE A 36 -1.83 18.43 6.41
C PHE A 36 -1.85 19.38 5.20
N ALA A 37 -0.74 20.09 5.01
CA ALA A 37 -0.48 20.86 3.80
C ALA A 37 -0.47 19.94 2.57
N GLU A 38 -0.84 20.48 1.41
CA GLU A 38 -1.03 19.67 0.19
C GLU A 38 0.24 19.02 -0.32
N ASP A 39 1.35 19.76 -0.30
CA ASP A 39 2.70 19.30 -0.60
C ASP A 39 3.14 18.16 0.33
N ILE A 40 2.89 18.30 1.64
CA ILE A 40 3.17 17.24 2.61
C ILE A 40 2.29 16.01 2.37
N ALA A 41 0.99 16.20 2.11
CA ALA A 41 0.09 15.10 1.80
C ALA A 41 0.51 14.35 0.52
N MET A 42 0.94 15.09 -0.51
CA MET A 42 1.50 14.52 -1.74
C MET A 42 2.79 13.75 -1.48
N PHE A 43 3.70 14.28 -0.66
CA PHE A 43 4.91 13.56 -0.28
C PHE A 43 4.57 12.23 0.42
N MET A 44 3.66 12.26 1.39
CA MET A 44 3.29 11.06 2.16
C MET A 44 2.73 9.94 1.29
N ILE A 45 1.93 10.24 0.25
CA ILE A 45 1.37 9.20 -0.65
C ILE A 45 2.36 8.67 -1.69
N THR A 46 3.55 9.26 -1.80
CA THR A 46 4.62 8.75 -2.67
C THR A 46 5.62 7.90 -1.91
N GLU A 47 5.49 7.87 -0.58
CA GLU A 47 6.49 7.32 0.32
C GLU A 47 5.93 6.14 1.11
N PRO A 48 6.11 4.89 0.66
CA PRO A 48 5.52 3.71 1.30
C PRO A 48 5.88 3.59 2.79
N GLN A 49 7.10 3.98 3.18
CA GLN A 49 7.51 3.92 4.59
C GLN A 49 6.79 4.93 5.50
N ALA A 50 6.11 5.92 4.93
CA ALA A 50 5.25 6.83 5.67
C ALA A 50 3.85 6.24 5.94
N TYR A 51 3.51 5.10 5.35
CA TYR A 51 2.19 4.50 5.55
C TYR A 51 2.08 3.88 6.95
N PRO A 52 0.91 4.02 7.60
CA PRO A 52 0.63 3.27 8.80
C PRO A 52 0.81 1.76 8.56
N HIS A 53 1.44 1.06 9.50
CA HIS A 53 1.77 -0.36 9.36
C HIS A 53 0.56 -1.26 9.05
N TRP A 54 -0.66 -0.83 9.40
CA TRP A 54 -1.89 -1.55 9.09
C TRP A 54 -2.37 -1.44 7.64
N ILE A 55 -1.80 -0.55 6.83
CA ILE A 55 -2.17 -0.34 5.41
C ILE A 55 -1.28 -1.16 4.47
N LEU A 56 -0.02 -1.39 4.86
CA LEU A 56 0.92 -2.18 4.08
C LEU A 56 0.88 -3.65 4.52
N PRO A 57 1.16 -4.60 3.61
CA PRO A 57 1.48 -5.96 3.99
C PRO A 57 2.68 -5.97 4.95
N ASP A 58 2.69 -6.90 5.91
CA ASP A 58 3.85 -7.12 6.76
C ASP A 58 5.09 -7.39 5.92
N ALA A 59 6.24 -6.88 6.36
CA ALA A 59 7.52 -7.16 5.74
C ALA A 59 7.75 -8.68 5.65
N ILE A 60 8.24 -9.14 4.50
CA ILE A 60 8.61 -10.53 4.32
C ILE A 60 9.84 -10.81 5.19
N PRO A 61 9.81 -11.81 6.09
CA PRO A 61 10.96 -12.19 6.89
C PRO A 61 12.15 -12.56 6.01
N PRO A 62 13.40 -12.18 6.38
CA PRO A 62 14.59 -12.47 5.62
C PRO A 62 14.73 -13.94 5.17
N GLU A 63 14.31 -14.86 6.03
CA GLU A 63 14.38 -16.31 5.83
C GLU A 63 13.37 -16.83 4.80
N LYS A 64 12.45 -15.99 4.33
CA LYS A 64 11.49 -16.29 3.26
C LYS A 64 11.86 -15.68 1.91
N PHE A 65 12.89 -14.83 1.85
CA PHE A 65 13.51 -14.54 0.57
C PHE A 65 14.13 -15.84 0.09
N GLY A 66 13.88 -16.24 -1.16
CA GLY A 66 14.54 -17.42 -1.71
C GLY A 66 16.06 -17.24 -1.65
N ASP A 67 16.81 -18.34 -1.67
CA ASP A 67 18.21 -18.28 -2.09
C ASP A 67 18.21 -17.83 -3.55
N TYR A 68 18.21 -16.52 -3.75
CA TYR A 68 18.63 -15.91 -5.00
C TYR A 68 20.14 -16.11 -5.00
N GLU A 69 20.60 -17.30 -5.41
CA GLU A 69 21.98 -17.40 -5.87
C GLU A 69 22.08 -16.40 -7.03
N ASP A 70 22.86 -15.35 -6.81
CA ASP A 70 23.23 -14.42 -7.85
C ASP A 70 23.93 -15.24 -8.94
N GLU A 71 23.21 -15.62 -10.00
CA GLU A 71 23.79 -16.12 -11.26
C GLU A 71 24.51 -14.94 -11.95
N ASP A 72 25.52 -14.37 -11.29
CA ASP A 72 26.48 -13.42 -11.86
C ASP A 72 27.81 -14.16 -12.09
N ASP A 73 27.75 -15.27 -12.85
CA ASP A 73 28.88 -15.77 -13.63
C ASP A 73 28.63 -15.33 -15.09
N ASP A 74 29.48 -14.42 -15.61
CA ASP A 74 29.81 -14.16 -17.03
C ASP A 74 29.70 -12.69 -17.51
N TYR A 75 30.70 -11.83 -17.20
CA TYR A 75 31.43 -11.02 -18.23
C TYR A 75 32.75 -10.41 -17.73
#